data_AF-A0A512P9D6-F1
#
_entry.id   AF-A0A512P9D6-F1
#
_cell.length_a   1.000
_cell.length_b   1.000
_cell.length_c   1.000
_cell.angle_alpha   90.00
_cell.angle_beta   90.00
_cell.angle_gamma   90.00
#
_symmetry.space_group_name_H-M   'P 1'
#
loop_
_entity.id
_entity.type
_entity.pdbx_description
1 polymer ?
#
loop_
_entity_poly.entity_id
_entity_poly.type
_entity_poly.pdbx_seq_one_letter_code
_entity_poly.pdbx_strand_id
1 'polypeptide(L)' 'MVERMELDEERALTELVGRLETRFPTLGRDQIERDVTAHHVRFEDVTIHDFVPVLIERQLVEAYRESAQE' A
#
# COMPACT_ATOMS: atom_id res chain seq x y z
N MET A 1 12.76 -19.24 9.88
CA MET A 1 11.30 -19.11 9.68
C MET A 1 10.98 -17.71 9.17
N VAL A 2 11.54 -17.30 8.03
CA VAL A 2 11.41 -15.92 7.51
C VAL A 2 10.48 -15.85 6.30
N GLU A 3 10.43 -16.93 5.52
CA GLU A 3 9.66 -17.03 4.27
C GLU A 3 8.13 -16.94 4.40
N ARG A 4 7.54 -17.25 5.57
CA ARG A 4 6.08 -17.08 5.76
C ARG A 4 5.66 -15.63 5.95
N MET A 5 6.49 -14.81 6.60
CA MET A 5 6.15 -13.41 6.88
C MET A 5 6.15 -12.57 5.59
N GLU A 6 7.05 -12.87 4.65
CA GLU A 6 7.10 -12.20 3.34
C GLU A 6 5.87 -12.51 2.48
N LEU A 7 5.40 -13.76 2.49
CA LEU A 7 4.18 -14.16 1.77
C LEU A 7 2.89 -13.54 2.35
N ASP A 8 2.83 -13.37 3.68
CA ASP A 8 1.72 -12.67 4.34
C ASP A 8 1.76 -11.16 4.04
N GLU A 9 2.93 -10.55 3.95
CA GLU A 9 3.08 -9.14 3.56
C GLU A 9 2.62 -8.91 2.11
N GLU A 10 3.11 -9.70 1.15
CA GLU A 10 2.76 -9.52 -0.26
C GLU A 10 1.25 -9.68 -0.50
N ARG A 11 0.62 -10.59 0.25
CA ARG A 11 -0.85 -10.72 0.27
C ARG A 11 -1.52 -9.50 0.88
N ALA A 12 -1.05 -9.01 2.02
CA ALA A 12 -1.61 -7.82 2.67
C ALA A 12 -1.51 -6.57 1.78
N LEU A 13 -0.42 -6.41 1.02
CA LEU A 13 -0.26 -5.35 0.03
C LEU A 13 -1.21 -5.51 -1.16
N THR A 14 -1.40 -6.74 -1.64
CA THR A 14 -2.37 -7.02 -2.71
C THR A 14 -3.81 -6.71 -2.27
N GLU A 15 -4.18 -7.07 -1.04
CA GLU A 15 -5.49 -6.74 -0.47
C GLU A 15 -5.66 -5.22 -0.29
N LEU A 16 -4.59 -4.53 0.12
CA LEU A 16 -4.55 -3.07 0.23
C LEU A 16 -4.84 -2.40 -1.12
N VAL A 17 -4.19 -2.85 -2.20
CA VAL A 17 -4.44 -2.35 -3.56
C VAL A 17 -5.92 -2.49 -3.92
N GLY A 18 -6.52 -3.65 -3.66
CA GLY A 18 -7.96 -3.87 -3.93
C GLY A 18 -8.88 -2.96 -3.13
N ARG A 19 -8.55 -2.68 -1.86
CA ARG A 19 -9.29 -1.71 -1.03
C ARG A 19 -9.17 -0.29 -1.57
N LEU A 20 -7.97 0.14 -1.96
CA LEU A 20 -7.73 1.46 -2.51
C LEU A 20 -8.41 1.65 -3.87
N GLU A 21 -8.39 0.63 -4.73
CA GLU A 21 -9.09 0.64 -6.02
C GLU A 21 -10.61 0.82 -5.83
N THR A 22 -11.19 0.08 -4.88
CA THR A 22 -12.62 0.19 -4.55
C THR A 22 -12.97 1.58 -4.02
N ARG A 23 -12.07 2.21 -3.25
CA ARG A 23 -12.29 3.52 -2.63
C ARG A 23 -12.00 4.70 -3.55
N PHE A 24 -11.06 4.54 -4.49
CA PHE A 24 -10.63 5.55 -5.45
C PHE A 24 -10.63 4.97 -6.88
N PRO A 25 -11.83 4.69 -7.45
CA PRO A 25 -11.94 4.05 -8.76
C PRO A 25 -11.41 4.92 -9.92
N THR A 26 -11.16 6.21 -9.67
CA THR A 26 -10.68 7.19 -10.65
C THR A 26 -9.17 7.13 -10.89
N LEU A 27 -8.38 6.60 -9.95
CA LEU A 27 -6.91 6.60 -10.03
C LEU A 27 -6.36 5.45 -10.90
N GLY A 28 -7.15 4.39 -11.09
CA GLY A 28 -6.74 3.20 -11.83
C GLY A 28 -5.76 2.32 -11.03
N ARG A 29 -5.94 1.01 -11.14
CA ARG A 29 -5.18 0.00 -10.39
C ARG A 29 -3.66 0.14 -10.55
N ASP A 30 -3.20 0.36 -11.77
CA ASP A 30 -1.78 0.45 -12.12
C ASP A 30 -1.07 1.65 -11.44
N GLN A 31 -1.78 2.76 -11.23
CA GLN A 31 -1.27 3.88 -10.43
C GLN A 31 -1.17 3.50 -8.95
N ILE A 32 -2.22 2.87 -8.41
CA ILE A 32 -2.27 2.45 -7.01
C ILE A 32 -1.18 1.43 -6.70
N GLU A 33 -0.94 0.45 -7.59
CA GLU A 33 0.13 -0.54 -7.44
C GLU A 33 1.51 0.15 -7.42
N ARG A 34 1.77 1.10 -8.32
CA ARG A 34 3.02 1.88 -8.32
C ARG A 34 3.22 2.64 -7.01
N ASP A 35 2.19 3.32 -6.53
CA ASP A 35 2.30 4.12 -5.32
C ASP A 35 2.49 3.22 -4.08
N VAL A 36 1.77 2.09 -3.98
CA VAL A 36 1.98 1.10 -2.92
C VAL A 36 3.43 0.59 -2.92
N THR A 37 3.96 0.18 -4.07
CA THR A 37 5.35 -0.27 -4.19
C THR A 37 6.36 0.83 -3.82
N ALA A 38 6.15 2.06 -4.29
CA ALA A 38 7.05 3.19 -3.98
C ALA A 38 7.09 3.51 -2.48
N HIS A 39 5.96 3.35 -1.79
CA HIS A 39 5.90 3.51 -0.34
C HIS A 39 6.47 2.30 0.41
N HIS A 40 6.25 1.07 -0.09
CA HIS A 40 6.78 -0.16 0.52
C HIS A 40 8.31 -0.22 0.53
N VAL A 41 8.97 0.24 -0.54
CA VAL A 41 10.44 0.37 -0.61
C VAL A 41 11.04 1.17 0.56
N ARG A 42 10.30 2.16 1.08
CA ARG A 42 10.76 2.96 2.25
C ARG A 42 10.79 2.16 3.56
N PHE A 43 10.12 1.01 3.59
CA PHE A 43 9.99 0.14 4.74
C PHE A 43 10.81 -1.16 4.58
N GLU A 44 11.56 -1.35 3.50
CA GLU A 44 12.39 -2.56 3.29
C GLU A 44 13.46 -2.77 4.39
N ASP A 45 13.85 -1.71 5.11
CA ASP A 45 14.84 -1.78 6.19
C ASP A 45 14.23 -2.10 7.57
N VAL A 46 12.90 -2.12 7.72
CA VAL A 46 12.28 -2.36 9.04
C VAL A 46 12.18 -3.85 9.36
N THR A 47 12.53 -4.25 10.58
CA THR A 47 12.46 -5.67 11.00
C THR A 47 11.02 -6.15 11.28
N ILE A 48 10.05 -5.24 11.40
CA ILE A 48 8.65 -5.55 11.72
C ILE A 48 7.74 -4.97 10.64
N HIS A 49 7.24 -5.86 9.80
CA HIS A 49 6.44 -5.53 8.62
C HIS A 49 4.92 -5.51 8.87
N ASP A 50 4.46 -5.97 10.04
CA ASP A 50 3.03 -6.14 10.37
C ASP A 50 2.21 -4.83 10.25
N PHE A 51 2.87 -3.69 10.49
CA PHE A 51 2.23 -2.37 10.44
C PHE A 51 2.45 -1.63 9.10
N VAL A 52 3.35 -2.12 8.24
CA VAL A 52 3.70 -1.48 6.97
C VAL A 52 2.46 -1.28 6.08
N PRO A 53 1.57 -2.27 5.87
CA PRO A 53 0.37 -2.10 5.05
C PRO A 53 -0.54 -0.96 5.54
N VAL A 54 -0.72 -0.83 6.86
CA VAL A 54 -1.58 0.21 7.46
C VAL A 54 -0.97 1.60 7.31
N LEU A 55 0.36 1.71 7.45
CA LEU A 55 1.08 2.97 7.26
C LEU A 55 1.03 3.44 5.80
N ILE A 56 1.21 2.51 4.86
CA ILE A 56 1.08 2.79 3.42
C ILE A 56 -0.35 3.21 3.10
N GLU A 57 -1.36 2.46 3.54
CA GLU A 57 -2.78 2.78 3.32
C GLU A 57 -3.09 4.22 3.73
N ARG A 58 -2.66 4.60 4.93
CA ARG A 58 -2.89 5.94 5.45
C ARG A 58 -2.22 7.01 4.59
N GLN A 59 -0.93 6.87 4.26
CA GLN A 59 -0.25 7.87 3.44
C GLN A 59 -0.88 8.02 2.05
N LEU A 60 -1.29 6.91 1.43
CA LEU A 60 -1.95 6.93 0.12
C LEU A 60 -3.34 7.56 0.19
N VAL A 61 -4.14 7.24 1.22
CA VAL A 61 -5.45 7.86 1.42
C VAL A 61 -5.33 9.37 1.62
N GLU A 62 -4.32 9.83 2.37
CA GLU A 62 -4.03 11.25 2.55
C GLU A 62 -3.65 11.89 1.20
N ALA A 63 -2.66 11.33 0.49
CA ALA A 63 -2.21 11.84 -0.81
C ALA A 63 -3.31 11.87 -1.87
N TYR A 64 -4.11 10.80 -2.00
CA TYR A 64 -5.21 10.72 -2.96
C TYR A 64 -6.34 11.68 -2.64
N ARG A 65 -6.58 11.96 -1.35
CA ARG A 65 -7.55 12.97 -0.95
C ARG A 65 -7.09 14.36 -1.34
N GLU A 66 -5.82 14.69 -1.14
CA GLU A 66 -5.24 15.98 -1.51
C GLU A 66 -5.36 16.20 -3.03
N SER A 67 -4.92 15.22 -3.83
CA SER A 67 -5.02 15.28 -5.29
C SER A 67 -6.46 15.31 -5.84
N ALA A 68 -7.45 14.85 -5.07
CA ALA A 68 -8.86 14.90 -5.45
C ALA A 68 -9.55 16.22 -5.08
N GLN A 69 -8.89 17.10 -4.31
CA GLN A 69 -9.42 18.41 -3.91
C GLN A 69 -8.85 19.57 -4.75
N GLU A 70 -7.96 19.29 -5.70
CA GLU A 70 -7.34 20.26 -6.62
C GLU A 70 -8.07 20.38 -7.97
#